data_AF-A0A1Q9NKI0-F1
#
_entry.id   AF-A0A1Q9NKI0-F1
#
_cell.length_a   1.000
_cell.length_b   1.000
_cell.length_c   1.000
_cell.angle_alpha   90.00
_cell.angle_beta   90.00
_cell.angle_gamma   90.00
#
_symmetry.space_group_name_H-M   'P 1'
#
loop_
_entity.id
_entity.type
_entity.pdbx_description
1 polymer ?
#
loop_
_entity_poly.entity_id
_entity_poly.type
_entity_poly.pdbx_seq_one_letter_code
_entity_poly.pdbx_strand_id
1 'polypeptide(L)'
;MSWMKSLSNHYHSMRKQFPDSQLMIVFDIDDTIVDIRIPLLYVLQKYDTNFNTSYFQELTLVDIVFEEWHIQDWLPEIVFDENERMKIVEFVRFEMWQEDTILLSHRPFRGVLEIIRWFQIQNNTKVGLNTGRSKTLQDITLDSLNVLGKEYRVSFTPDLLYMNPLPNTLDKDITSYKAKGIQYFQDNGNKVIAFIDNEPANLKVIEDV
;
A
#
# COMPACT_ATOMS: atom_id res chain seq x y z
N MET A 1 4.24 -18.66 13.47
CA MET A 1 5.57 -18.11 13.10
C MET A 1 5.31 -16.80 12.36
N SER A 2 5.92 -15.67 12.73
CA SER A 2 5.60 -14.39 12.07
C SER A 2 6.16 -14.36 10.64
N TRP A 3 5.45 -13.72 9.71
CA TRP A 3 5.87 -13.58 8.31
C TRP A 3 7.27 -12.93 8.20
N MET A 4 7.58 -11.98 9.09
CA MET A 4 8.88 -11.32 9.19
C MET A 4 10.04 -12.31 9.44
N LYS A 5 9.80 -13.33 10.28
CA LYS A 5 10.81 -14.37 10.54
C LYS A 5 11.02 -15.24 9.31
N SER A 6 9.94 -15.61 8.62
CA SER A 6 10.03 -16.36 7.37
C SER A 6 10.78 -15.57 6.30
N LEU A 7 10.48 -14.28 6.16
CA LEU A 7 11.14 -13.38 5.22
C LEU A 7 12.64 -13.23 5.51
N SER A 8 13.02 -13.06 6.78
CA SER A 8 14.43 -12.99 7.18
C SER A 8 15.18 -14.30 6.87
N ASN A 9 14.59 -15.46 7.18
CA ASN A 9 15.20 -16.76 6.87
C ASN A 9 15.38 -16.96 5.36
N HIS A 10 14.35 -16.61 4.59
CA HIS A 10 14.38 -16.66 3.13
C HIS A 10 15.49 -15.78 2.57
N TYR A 11 15.60 -14.53 3.05
CA TYR A 11 16.66 -13.62 2.66
C TYR A 11 18.05 -14.23 2.86
N HIS A 12 18.32 -14.82 4.04
CA HIS A 12 19.62 -15.44 4.31
C HIS A 12 19.92 -16.62 3.37
N SER A 13 18.90 -17.41 3.03
CA SER A 13 19.03 -18.49 2.05
C SER A 13 19.39 -17.94 0.67
N MET A 14 18.65 -16.93 0.21
CA MET A 14 18.84 -16.33 -1.10
C MET A 14 20.19 -15.61 -1.21
N ARG A 15 20.66 -14.94 -0.16
CA ARG A 15 22.01 -14.33 -0.15
C ARG A 15 23.12 -15.38 -0.23
N LYS A 16 22.96 -16.56 0.36
CA LYS A 16 23.93 -17.66 0.21
C LYS A 16 23.93 -18.22 -1.21
N GLN A 17 22.75 -18.33 -1.82
CA GLN A 17 22.59 -18.87 -3.16
C GLN A 17 23.06 -17.89 -4.26
N PHE A 18 22.89 -16.59 -4.03
CA PHE A 18 23.18 -15.53 -4.99
C PHE A 18 24.06 -14.44 -4.35
N PRO A 19 25.33 -14.76 -4.01
CA PRO A 19 26.20 -13.87 -3.25
C PRO A 19 26.46 -12.53 -3.96
N ASP A 20 26.65 -12.58 -5.27
CA ASP A 20 27.03 -11.42 -6.09
C ASP A 20 25.84 -10.68 -6.70
N SER A 21 24.63 -11.23 -6.59
CA SER A 21 23.44 -10.59 -7.16
C SER A 21 22.97 -9.40 -6.32
N GLN A 22 22.43 -8.39 -7.01
CA GLN A 22 21.64 -7.32 -6.40
C GLN A 22 20.28 -7.89 -5.98
N LEU A 23 20.13 -8.28 -4.72
CA LEU A 23 18.85 -8.78 -4.21
C LEU A 23 17.87 -7.64 -4.01
N MET A 24 16.59 -7.91 -4.24
CA MET A 24 15.53 -6.95 -4.01
C MET A 24 14.35 -7.58 -3.28
N ILE A 25 13.84 -6.83 -2.30
CA ILE A 25 12.58 -7.11 -1.62
C ILE A 25 11.62 -6.01 -2.05
N VAL A 26 10.45 -6.38 -2.55
CA VAL A 26 9.46 -5.43 -3.06
C VAL A 26 8.27 -5.41 -2.09
N PHE A 27 7.83 -4.22 -1.70
CA PHE A 27 6.67 -4.01 -0.83
C PHE A 27 5.57 -3.28 -1.59
N ASP A 28 4.33 -3.70 -1.38
CA ASP A 28 3.20 -2.79 -1.54
C ASP A 28 3.21 -1.71 -0.42
N ILE A 29 2.40 -0.65 -0.60
CA ILE A 29 2.31 0.46 0.33
C ILE A 29 1.09 0.32 1.25
N ASP A 30 -0.10 0.21 0.67
CA ASP A 30 -1.36 0.35 1.38
C ASP A 30 -1.74 -0.99 2.02
N ASP A 31 -2.15 -0.96 3.29
CA ASP A 31 -2.36 -2.16 4.12
C ASP A 31 -1.16 -3.13 4.24
N THR A 32 0.02 -2.69 3.78
CA THR A 32 1.29 -3.41 3.87
C THR A 32 2.32 -2.61 4.66
N ILE A 33 2.60 -1.37 4.25
CA ILE A 33 3.44 -0.44 5.00
C ILE A 33 2.57 0.44 5.89
N VAL A 34 1.53 1.06 5.32
CA VAL A 34 0.65 2.02 6.01
C VAL A 34 -0.75 1.46 6.20
N ASP A 35 -1.40 1.83 7.29
CA ASP A 35 -2.78 1.42 7.60
C ASP A 35 -3.80 2.35 6.91
N ILE A 36 -4.48 1.87 5.85
CA ILE A 36 -5.38 2.70 5.04
C ILE A 36 -6.69 3.04 5.77
N ARG A 37 -7.00 2.32 6.86
CA ARG A 37 -8.21 2.57 7.65
C ARG A 37 -8.19 3.94 8.32
N ILE A 38 -7.01 4.51 8.53
CA ILE A 38 -6.84 5.85 9.15
C ILE A 38 -7.30 6.96 8.22
N PRO A 39 -6.75 7.11 7.00
CA PRO A 39 -7.26 8.10 6.05
C PRO A 39 -8.72 7.85 5.70
N LEU A 40 -9.16 6.58 5.61
CA LEU A 40 -10.56 6.25 5.36
C LEU A 40 -11.49 6.73 6.49
N LEU A 41 -11.14 6.50 7.76
CA LEU A 41 -11.90 7.02 8.90
C LEU A 41 -12.04 8.54 8.84
N TYR A 42 -10.93 9.23 8.56
CA TYR A 42 -10.92 10.68 8.41
C TYR A 42 -11.87 11.14 7.29
N VAL A 43 -11.81 10.51 6.12
CA VAL A 43 -12.66 10.84 4.97
C VAL A 43 -14.14 10.60 5.28
N LEU A 44 -14.48 9.49 5.95
CA LEU A 44 -15.85 9.21 6.36
C LEU A 44 -16.37 10.26 7.36
N GLN A 45 -15.57 10.67 8.34
CA GLN A 45 -15.95 11.74 9.26
C GLN A 45 -16.01 13.12 8.57
N LYS A 46 -15.19 13.34 7.54
CA LYS A 46 -15.23 14.54 6.68
C LYS A 46 -16.52 14.59 5.86
N TYR A 47 -17.07 13.44 5.45
CA TYR A 47 -18.37 13.36 4.77
C TYR A 47 -19.47 13.99 5.63
N ASP A 48 -19.54 13.62 6.92
CA ASP A 48 -20.54 14.16 7.84
C ASP A 48 -20.49 15.68 7.95
N THR A 49 -19.29 16.23 7.97
CA THR A 49 -19.09 17.69 8.02
C THR A 49 -19.51 18.35 6.70
N ASN A 50 -19.17 17.75 5.55
CA ASN A 50 -19.43 18.33 4.24
C ASN A 50 -20.91 18.25 3.81
N PHE A 51 -21.61 17.20 4.24
CA PHE A 51 -23.02 16.98 3.88
C PHE A 51 -23.99 17.23 5.04
N ASN A 52 -23.48 17.69 6.18
CA ASN A 52 -24.25 17.97 7.40
C ASN A 52 -25.06 16.73 7.85
N THR A 53 -24.37 15.59 7.92
CA THR A 53 -24.90 14.31 8.40
C THR A 53 -24.20 13.88 9.69
N SER A 54 -24.62 12.75 10.26
CA SER A 54 -24.03 12.19 11.49
C SER A 54 -23.84 10.67 11.39
N TYR A 55 -23.57 10.18 10.18
CA TYR A 55 -23.49 8.76 9.88
C TYR A 55 -22.25 8.09 10.46
N PHE A 56 -21.14 8.82 10.53
CA PHE A 56 -19.80 8.32 10.84
C PHE A 56 -19.18 8.96 12.09
N GLN A 57 -19.93 9.79 12.83
CA GLN A 57 -19.44 10.48 14.04
C GLN A 57 -18.92 9.52 15.12
N GLU A 58 -19.59 8.38 15.30
CA GLU A 58 -19.23 7.36 16.28
C GLU A 58 -18.30 6.28 15.70
N LEU A 59 -17.92 6.40 14.43
CA LEU A 59 -17.08 5.42 13.76
C LEU A 59 -15.66 5.47 14.35
N THR A 60 -15.09 4.29 14.58
CA THR A 60 -13.70 4.13 15.02
C THR A 60 -12.94 3.19 14.09
N LEU A 61 -11.61 3.10 14.26
CA LEU A 61 -10.78 2.22 13.43
C LEU A 61 -11.15 0.73 13.57
N VAL A 62 -11.77 0.31 14.68
CA VAL A 62 -12.17 -1.10 14.86
C VAL A 62 -13.41 -1.47 14.06
N ASP A 63 -14.18 -0.48 13.62
CA ASP A 63 -15.42 -0.65 12.85
C ASP A 63 -15.15 -0.75 11.34
N ILE A 64 -13.96 -0.32 10.90
CA ILE A 64 -13.50 -0.42 9.52
C ILE A 64 -12.93 -1.82 9.29
N VAL A 65 -13.82 -2.72 8.85
CA VAL A 65 -13.54 -4.13 8.61
C VAL A 65 -13.93 -4.48 7.18
N PHE A 66 -13.20 -3.98 6.19
CA PHE A 66 -13.37 -4.38 4.80
C PHE A 66 -12.07 -4.25 4.00
N GLU A 67 -11.98 -5.04 2.93
CA GLU A 67 -10.88 -5.00 1.97
C GLU A 67 -11.02 -3.79 1.06
N GLU A 68 -9.87 -3.20 0.73
CA GLU A 68 -9.52 -1.84 0.28
C GLU A 68 -10.51 -1.07 -0.65
N TRP A 69 -11.50 -1.70 -1.28
CA TRP A 69 -12.39 -1.07 -2.27
C TRP A 69 -13.87 -1.43 -2.17
N HIS A 70 -14.29 -2.20 -1.16
CA HIS A 70 -15.68 -2.63 -0.97
C HIS A 70 -16.50 -1.72 -0.05
N ILE A 71 -16.23 -0.40 -0.04
CA ILE A 71 -16.99 0.54 0.79
C ILE A 71 -18.50 0.47 0.50
N GLN A 72 -18.89 0.22 -0.75
CA GLN A 72 -20.29 0.03 -1.12
C GLN A 72 -20.93 -1.17 -0.41
N ASP A 73 -20.18 -2.26 -0.25
CA ASP A 73 -20.66 -3.49 0.42
C ASP A 73 -20.65 -3.34 1.95
N TRP A 74 -19.83 -2.42 2.47
CA TRP A 74 -19.78 -2.09 3.89
C TRP A 74 -20.93 -1.17 4.34
N LEU A 75 -21.53 -0.38 3.43
CA LEU A 75 -22.66 0.50 3.75
C LEU A 75 -23.99 -0.28 3.79
N PRO A 76 -24.57 -0.53 4.97
CA PRO A 76 -25.73 -1.40 5.09
C PRO A 76 -26.98 -0.76 4.49
N GLU A 77 -27.70 -1.52 3.66
CA GLU A 77 -28.90 -1.02 2.94
C GLU A 77 -30.04 -0.59 3.89
N ILE A 78 -30.04 -1.09 5.12
CA ILE A 78 -31.02 -0.70 6.15
C ILE A 78 -30.79 0.73 6.66
N VAL A 79 -29.57 1.27 6.53
CA VAL A 79 -29.21 2.62 6.97
C VAL A 79 -29.13 3.57 5.77
N PHE A 80 -28.62 3.10 4.64
CA PHE A 80 -28.35 3.94 3.46
C PHE A 80 -29.11 3.45 2.24
N ASP A 81 -29.89 4.34 1.63
CA ASP A 81 -30.48 4.07 0.33
C ASP A 81 -29.40 4.04 -0.79
N GLU A 82 -29.78 3.58 -1.97
CA GLU A 82 -28.86 3.46 -3.11
C GLU A 82 -28.22 4.80 -3.51
N ASN A 83 -28.97 5.89 -3.49
CA ASN A 83 -28.46 7.21 -3.87
C ASN A 83 -27.42 7.70 -2.86
N GLU A 84 -27.69 7.54 -1.57
CA GLU A 84 -26.77 7.96 -0.53
C GLU A 84 -25.49 7.11 -0.52
N ARG A 85 -25.61 5.79 -0.74
CA ARG A 85 -24.44 4.91 -0.91
C ARG A 85 -23.57 5.36 -2.08
N MET A 86 -24.15 5.67 -3.23
CA MET A 86 -23.40 6.15 -4.39
C MET A 86 -22.67 7.46 -4.07
N LYS A 87 -23.32 8.42 -3.41
CA LYS A 87 -22.66 9.68 -3.01
C LYS A 87 -21.48 9.45 -2.07
N ILE A 88 -21.65 8.59 -1.06
CA ILE A 88 -20.58 8.27 -0.11
C ILE A 88 -19.41 7.62 -0.86
N VAL A 89 -19.67 6.64 -1.71
CA VAL A 89 -18.65 5.95 -2.52
C VAL A 89 -17.89 6.94 -3.40
N GLU A 90 -18.59 7.83 -4.11
CA GLU A 90 -17.98 8.85 -4.97
C GLU A 90 -17.13 9.84 -4.16
N PHE A 91 -17.66 10.31 -3.02
CA PHE A 91 -16.92 11.20 -2.12
C PHE A 91 -15.65 10.54 -1.60
N VAL A 92 -15.74 9.29 -1.12
CA VAL A 92 -14.56 8.56 -0.64
C VAL A 92 -13.54 8.38 -1.76
N ARG A 93 -13.96 7.95 -2.96
CA ARG A 93 -13.06 7.79 -4.11
C ARG A 93 -12.31 9.07 -4.46
N PHE A 94 -12.96 10.23 -4.34
CA PHE A 94 -12.36 11.52 -4.62
C PHE A 94 -11.44 12.01 -3.48
N GLU A 95 -11.90 11.92 -2.24
CA GLU A 95 -11.22 12.49 -1.07
C GLU A 95 -10.05 11.65 -0.56
N MET A 96 -10.07 10.32 -0.76
CA MET A 96 -9.02 9.40 -0.29
C MET A 96 -7.63 9.74 -0.84
N TRP A 97 -7.58 10.32 -2.04
CA TRP A 97 -6.35 10.61 -2.76
C TRP A 97 -6.00 12.09 -2.80
N GLN A 98 -6.67 12.90 -1.99
CA GLN A 98 -6.29 14.30 -1.78
C GLN A 98 -5.04 14.39 -0.92
N GLU A 99 -4.27 15.47 -1.11
CA GLU A 99 -2.99 15.68 -0.44
C GLU A 99 -3.12 15.63 1.09
N ASP A 100 -4.14 16.29 1.65
CA ASP A 100 -4.41 16.29 3.10
C ASP A 100 -4.68 14.87 3.62
N THR A 101 -5.43 14.06 2.88
CA THR A 101 -5.73 12.68 3.24
C THR A 101 -4.51 11.75 3.13
N ILE A 102 -3.70 11.88 2.08
CA ILE A 102 -2.48 11.07 1.90
C ILE A 102 -1.45 11.39 2.98
N LEU A 103 -1.37 12.65 3.40
CA LEU A 103 -0.57 13.02 4.55
C LEU A 103 -1.11 12.35 5.81
N LEU A 104 -2.43 12.19 6.00
CA LEU A 104 -2.96 11.50 7.17
C LEU A 104 -2.67 9.98 7.24
N SER A 105 -2.11 9.36 6.19
CA SER A 105 -1.64 7.95 6.17
C SER A 105 -0.43 7.65 7.09
N HIS A 106 -0.22 8.42 8.16
CA HIS A 106 1.03 8.46 8.92
C HIS A 106 1.29 7.27 9.87
N ARG A 107 0.49 6.19 9.88
CA ARG A 107 0.79 5.06 10.76
C ARG A 107 1.29 3.87 9.98
N PRO A 108 2.60 3.62 10.02
CA PRO A 108 3.12 2.36 9.52
C PRO A 108 2.69 1.22 10.43
N PHE A 109 2.49 0.03 9.87
CA PHE A 109 2.34 -1.17 10.68
C PHE A 109 3.60 -1.42 11.51
N ARG A 110 3.40 -1.82 12.77
CA ARG A 110 4.48 -2.04 13.73
C ARG A 110 5.51 -3.03 13.18
N GLY A 111 6.78 -2.65 13.18
CA GLY A 111 7.89 -3.50 12.74
C GLY A 111 8.22 -3.42 11.25
N VAL A 112 7.36 -2.82 10.42
CA VAL A 112 7.58 -2.80 8.97
C VAL A 112 8.71 -1.86 8.56
N LEU A 113 8.82 -0.69 9.18
CA LEU A 113 9.94 0.23 8.87
C LEU A 113 11.27 -0.31 9.42
N GLU A 114 11.26 -1.00 10.56
CA GLU A 114 12.44 -1.66 11.10
C GLU A 114 12.97 -2.77 10.17
N ILE A 115 12.08 -3.59 9.61
CA ILE A 115 12.49 -4.66 8.68
C ILE A 115 12.95 -4.08 7.33
N ILE A 116 12.28 -3.04 6.82
CA ILE A 116 12.73 -2.32 5.63
C ILE A 116 14.12 -1.73 5.86
N ARG A 117 14.33 -1.06 7.01
CA ARG A 117 15.66 -0.54 7.38
C ARG A 117 16.70 -1.64 7.41
N TRP A 118 16.37 -2.79 8.00
CA TRP A 118 17.28 -3.92 8.06
C TRP A 118 17.71 -4.38 6.67
N PHE A 119 16.80 -4.43 5.69
CA PHE A 119 17.16 -4.75 4.29
C PHE A 119 18.00 -3.66 3.62
N GLN A 120 17.64 -2.38 3.81
CA GLN A 120 18.34 -1.26 3.17
C GLN A 120 19.81 -1.12 3.60
N ILE A 121 20.19 -1.65 4.77
CA ILE A 121 21.60 -1.66 5.24
C ILE A 121 22.38 -2.91 4.83
N GLN A 122 21.75 -3.92 4.24
CA GLN A 122 22.47 -5.11 3.79
C GLN A 122 23.21 -4.83 2.49
N ASN A 123 24.38 -5.45 2.33
CA ASN A 123 25.17 -5.31 1.11
C ASN A 123 24.41 -5.85 -0.11
N ASN A 124 24.59 -5.21 -1.27
CA ASN A 124 23.95 -5.58 -2.54
C ASN A 124 22.45 -5.88 -2.40
N THR A 125 21.73 -5.12 -1.57
CA THR A 125 20.30 -5.31 -1.32
C THR A 125 19.55 -4.01 -1.53
N LYS A 126 18.43 -4.06 -2.24
CA LYS A 126 17.51 -2.92 -2.46
C LYS A 126 16.13 -3.25 -1.92
N VAL A 127 15.40 -2.21 -1.54
CA VAL A 127 13.98 -2.29 -1.22
C VAL A 127 13.22 -1.49 -2.27
N GLY A 128 12.32 -2.15 -2.98
CA GLY A 128 11.45 -1.52 -3.98
C GLY A 128 10.01 -1.38 -3.48
N LEU A 129 9.27 -0.46 -4.08
CA LEU A 129 7.85 -0.25 -3.86
C LEU A 129 7.07 -0.58 -5.14
N ASN A 130 5.98 -1.34 -5.02
CA ASN A 130 5.09 -1.70 -6.13
C ASN A 130 3.63 -1.54 -5.71
N THR A 131 3.04 -0.40 -6.06
CA THR A 131 1.76 0.07 -5.49
C THR A 131 0.68 0.26 -6.54
N GLY A 132 -0.57 0.01 -6.15
CA GLY A 132 -1.75 0.34 -6.94
C GLY A 132 -2.02 1.84 -7.07
N ARG A 133 -1.41 2.68 -6.21
CA ARG A 133 -1.53 4.14 -6.29
C ARG A 133 -1.13 4.66 -7.67
N SER A 134 -1.87 5.66 -8.15
CA SER A 134 -1.59 6.33 -9.43
C SER A 134 -0.22 7.01 -9.42
N LYS A 135 0.48 6.97 -10.56
CA LYS A 135 1.74 7.69 -10.82
C LYS A 135 1.61 9.20 -10.61
N THR A 136 0.40 9.76 -10.77
CA THR A 136 0.12 11.17 -10.49
C THR A 136 0.31 11.54 -9.02
N LEU A 137 0.33 10.55 -8.11
CA LEU A 137 0.52 10.72 -6.67
C LEU A 137 1.97 10.44 -6.23
N GLN A 138 2.91 10.31 -7.16
CA GLN A 138 4.28 9.88 -6.85
C GLN A 138 4.94 10.75 -5.77
N ASP A 139 4.98 12.06 -6.00
CA ASP A 139 5.78 12.96 -5.18
C ASP A 139 5.20 13.02 -3.76
N ILE A 140 3.87 13.20 -3.64
CA ILE A 140 3.20 13.20 -2.33
C ILE A 140 3.29 11.85 -1.61
N THR A 141 3.25 10.73 -2.35
CA THR A 141 3.41 9.39 -1.76
C THR A 141 4.82 9.21 -1.19
N LEU A 142 5.85 9.59 -1.95
CA LEU A 142 7.23 9.49 -1.49
C LEU A 142 7.50 10.45 -0.33
N ASP A 143 6.98 11.67 -0.37
CA ASP A 143 7.14 12.64 0.71
C ASP A 143 6.51 12.12 2.01
N SER A 144 5.26 11.64 1.95
CA SER A 144 4.57 11.04 3.10
C SER A 144 5.34 9.83 3.67
N LEU A 145 5.77 8.89 2.81
CA LEU A 145 6.53 7.72 3.24
C LEU A 145 7.90 8.07 3.82
N ASN A 146 8.59 9.08 3.27
CA ASN A 146 9.90 9.51 3.75
C ASN A 146 9.83 10.29 5.07
N VAL A 147 8.73 11.01 5.31
CA VAL A 147 8.44 11.60 6.63
C VAL A 147 8.33 10.49 7.68
N LEU A 148 7.61 9.40 7.39
CA LEU A 148 7.51 8.24 8.28
C LEU A 148 8.82 7.49 8.44
N GLY A 149 9.55 7.29 7.34
CA GLY A 149 10.82 6.59 7.32
C GLY A 149 11.92 7.30 8.11
N LYS A 150 11.81 8.62 8.31
CA LYS A 150 12.85 9.45 8.92
C LYS A 150 13.30 8.95 10.31
N GLU A 151 12.36 8.59 11.18
CA GLU A 151 12.68 8.07 12.53
C GLU A 151 13.49 6.76 12.46
N TYR A 152 13.18 5.94 11.46
CA TYR A 152 13.79 4.62 11.24
C TYR A 152 15.02 4.66 10.33
N ARG A 153 15.40 5.85 9.83
CA ARG A 153 16.43 6.05 8.79
C ARG A 153 16.12 5.27 7.52
N VAL A 154 14.85 5.15 7.19
CA VAL A 154 14.36 4.58 5.93
C VAL A 154 14.13 5.72 4.94
N SER A 155 14.50 5.50 3.69
CA SER A 155 14.21 6.40 2.59
C SER A 155 13.80 5.63 1.34
N PHE A 156 12.81 6.13 0.62
CA PHE A 156 12.32 5.61 -0.64
C PHE A 156 12.63 6.62 -1.76
N THR A 157 13.00 6.12 -2.93
CA THR A 157 13.38 6.92 -4.09
C THR A 157 12.52 6.58 -5.31
N PRO A 158 12.33 7.53 -6.24
CA PRO A 158 11.57 7.28 -7.47
C PRO A 158 12.11 6.10 -8.29
N ASP A 159 13.43 5.87 -8.29
CA ASP A 159 14.07 4.79 -9.06
C ASP A 159 13.71 3.38 -8.57
N LEU A 160 13.22 3.27 -7.33
CA LEU A 160 12.82 2.00 -6.72
C LEU A 160 11.30 1.95 -6.49
N LEU A 161 10.54 2.68 -7.30
CA LEU A 161 9.09 2.80 -7.17
C LEU A 161 8.41 2.54 -8.52
N TYR A 162 7.56 1.51 -8.55
CA TYR A 162 6.65 1.23 -9.65
C TYR A 162 5.23 1.64 -9.20
N MET A 163 4.63 2.64 -9.89
CA MET A 163 3.23 3.08 -9.66
C MET A 163 2.32 2.93 -10.88
N ASN A 164 1.03 2.71 -10.60
CA ASN A 164 0.01 2.51 -11.62
C ASN A 164 -0.02 3.71 -12.60
N PRO A 165 0.20 3.50 -13.91
CA PRO A 165 0.29 4.60 -14.86
C PRO A 165 -1.07 5.23 -15.20
N LEU A 166 -2.18 4.57 -14.86
CA LEU A 166 -3.52 4.98 -15.24
C LEU A 166 -4.28 5.56 -14.04
N PRO A 167 -4.88 6.75 -14.16
CA PRO A 167 -5.79 7.26 -13.13
C PRO A 167 -7.09 6.43 -13.13
N ASN A 168 -7.60 6.06 -11.96
CA ASN A 168 -8.91 5.40 -11.74
C ASN A 168 -9.10 4.02 -12.41
N THR A 169 -8.09 3.15 -12.35
CA THR A 169 -8.20 1.78 -12.87
C THR A 169 -9.10 0.88 -12.03
N LEU A 170 -9.73 -0.09 -12.68
CA LEU A 170 -10.48 -1.16 -12.03
C LEU A 170 -9.52 -2.22 -11.43
N ASP A 171 -9.96 -2.98 -10.43
CA ASP A 171 -9.13 -3.97 -9.71
C ASP A 171 -8.47 -5.02 -10.62
N LYS A 172 -9.12 -5.40 -11.72
CA LYS A 172 -8.56 -6.34 -12.71
C LYS A 172 -7.30 -5.81 -13.39
N ASP A 173 -7.15 -4.49 -13.47
CA ASP A 173 -5.97 -3.87 -14.06
C ASP A 173 -4.81 -3.86 -13.06
N ILE A 174 -5.10 -3.84 -11.75
CA ILE A 174 -4.11 -3.78 -10.65
C ILE A 174 -3.25 -5.06 -10.60
N THR A 175 -3.86 -6.25 -10.67
CA THR A 175 -3.08 -7.52 -10.59
C THR A 175 -2.09 -7.66 -11.76
N SER A 176 -2.51 -7.31 -12.98
CA SER A 176 -1.64 -7.31 -14.16
C SER A 176 -0.48 -6.32 -14.02
N TYR A 177 -0.74 -5.22 -13.33
CA TYR A 177 0.22 -4.16 -13.10
C TYR A 177 1.25 -4.56 -12.03
N LYS A 178 0.82 -5.24 -10.96
CA LYS A 178 1.73 -5.76 -9.93
C LYS A 178 2.77 -6.71 -10.52
N ALA A 179 2.36 -7.62 -11.40
CA ALA A 179 3.27 -8.50 -12.14
C ALA A 179 4.28 -7.72 -13.00
N LYS A 180 3.82 -6.70 -13.74
CA LYS A 180 4.70 -5.82 -14.52
C LYS A 180 5.72 -5.09 -13.65
N GLY A 181 5.39 -4.76 -12.41
CA GLY A 181 6.34 -4.14 -11.49
C GLY A 181 7.47 -5.06 -11.09
N ILE A 182 7.19 -6.34 -10.87
CA ILE A 182 8.22 -7.34 -10.62
C ILE A 182 9.12 -7.49 -11.85
N GLN A 183 8.53 -7.61 -13.04
CA GLN A 183 9.28 -7.68 -14.30
C GLN A 183 10.15 -6.43 -14.51
N TYR A 184 9.60 -5.23 -14.27
CA TYR A 184 10.33 -3.97 -14.36
C TYR A 184 11.59 -3.99 -13.48
N PHE A 185 11.48 -4.45 -12.23
CA PHE A 185 12.64 -4.52 -11.35
C PHE A 185 13.65 -5.58 -11.79
N GLN A 186 13.19 -6.71 -12.30
CA GLN A 186 14.04 -7.76 -12.86
C GLN A 186 14.82 -7.28 -14.10
N ASP A 187 14.15 -6.60 -15.02
CA ASP A 187 14.73 -6.02 -16.23
C ASP A 187 15.79 -4.96 -15.91
N ASN A 188 15.65 -4.28 -14.77
CA ASN A 188 16.64 -3.35 -14.22
C ASN A 188 17.77 -4.04 -13.43
N GLY A 189 17.97 -5.35 -13.64
CA GLY A 189 19.09 -6.12 -13.10
C GLY A 189 18.95 -6.54 -11.64
N ASN A 190 17.77 -6.38 -11.04
CA ASN A 190 17.53 -6.80 -9.66
C ASN A 190 17.05 -8.24 -9.62
N LYS A 191 17.56 -9.02 -8.67
CA LYS A 191 16.99 -10.31 -8.33
C LYS A 191 15.93 -10.12 -7.27
N VAL A 192 14.68 -9.98 -7.71
CA VAL A 192 13.53 -9.94 -6.80
C VAL A 192 13.41 -11.31 -6.12
N ILE A 193 13.45 -11.32 -4.79
CA ILE A 193 13.41 -12.56 -4.00
C ILE A 193 12.17 -12.69 -3.12
N ALA A 194 11.45 -11.58 -2.92
CA ALA A 194 10.22 -11.55 -2.16
C ALA A 194 9.39 -10.35 -2.60
N PHE A 195 8.08 -10.57 -2.64
CA PHE A 195 7.07 -9.54 -2.75
C PHE A 195 6.15 -9.62 -1.52
N ILE A 196 5.91 -8.48 -0.88
CA ILE A 196 5.08 -8.36 0.31
C ILE A 196 3.89 -7.50 -0.06
N ASP A 197 2.69 -8.08 0.07
CA ASP A 197 1.41 -7.47 -0.27
C ASP A 197 0.36 -8.12 0.64
N ASN A 198 -0.70 -7.39 0.98
CA ASN A 198 -1.83 -7.86 1.78
C ASN A 198 -2.86 -8.63 0.94
N GLU A 199 -2.91 -8.40 -0.38
CA GLU A 199 -3.94 -8.93 -1.26
C GLU A 199 -3.52 -10.30 -1.87
N PRO A 200 -4.21 -11.40 -1.54
CA PRO A 200 -3.91 -12.73 -2.09
C PRO A 200 -3.93 -12.80 -3.62
N ALA A 201 -4.80 -12.04 -4.28
CA ALA A 201 -4.87 -12.01 -5.75
C ALA A 201 -3.57 -11.44 -6.36
N ASN A 202 -2.96 -10.41 -5.75
CA ASN A 202 -1.69 -9.85 -6.18
C ASN A 202 -0.56 -10.86 -6.02
N LEU A 203 -0.51 -11.55 -4.88
CA LEU A 203 0.50 -12.58 -4.59
C LEU A 203 0.45 -13.73 -5.61
N LYS A 204 -0.76 -14.20 -5.94
CA LYS A 204 -0.96 -15.32 -6.86
C LYS A 204 -0.42 -15.04 -8.26
N VAL A 205 -0.61 -13.84 -8.78
CA VAL A 205 -0.16 -13.49 -10.15
C VAL A 205 1.38 -13.39 -10.22
N ILE A 206 2.04 -13.14 -9.10
CA ILE A 206 3.50 -13.00 -9.06
C ILE A 206 4.21 -14.35 -8.92
N GLU A 207 3.52 -15.42 -8.50
CA GLU A 207 4.10 -16.78 -8.49
C GLU A 207 4.54 -17.23 -9.89
N ASP A 208 3.95 -16.65 -10.94
CA ASP A 208 4.18 -17.00 -12.35
C ASP A 208 5.14 -16.05 -13.09
N VAL A 209 5.78 -15.09 -12.39
CA VAL A 209 6.69 -14.05 -12.95
C VAL A 209 8.16 -14.33 -12.61
#